data_AF-A0A7W1QE44-F1
#
_entry.id   AF-A0A7W1QE44-F1
#
_cell.length_a   1.000
_cell.length_b   1.000
_cell.length_c   1.000
_cell.angle_alpha   90.00
_cell.angle_beta   90.00
_cell.angle_gamma   90.00
#
_symmetry.space_group_name_H-M   'P 1'
#
loop_
_entity.id
_entity.type
_entity.pdbx_description
1 polymer ?
#
loop_
_entity_poly.entity_id
_entity_poly.type
_entity_poly.pdbx_seq_one_letter_code
_entity_poly.pdbx_strand_id
1 'polypeptide(L)'
;MQAYLVALVILGASVAAGHAILWLCGWTGWSGAAPAVGLATLLIVAAAAVKLPANATTAAGVLALVTIASVAVLWRSRAKRDRLALEVPCAGVLALAVAAIPFVAQARIGLLGVGINNDNAVHLVWTEALRSDLMAQFYGIPNYPLGPHSLMASLAAGTGIPTDTVLTGLLIAIPALTAMTACVALDPLPRLLRAPAAVLVAFTYMLSAWYAQGAFKEPLMALLVLAFVVVLAQWLREPRRSRLAAIPLGLLLAGAVLTYSYAGVAWAVAACGLVAALLFITNIRRPKRIIAGVRAAFLPVVFAALAALVAIAVRVPDLIDTFRVFGTSPADSGDGPIATTNIGNLIGPLPLEQAFGIWPTGDFRQPAVLDVCVPAASAVPGCTAIGMQEPLQLLAIAAVIFGVVWCLLRREFVLPAAIVGALAIYVVAERRESPYIAAKTLVVMAPLLTLVALRALLATWGQD
;
A
#
# COMPACT_ATOMS: atom_id res chain seq x y z
N MET A 1 7.54 -1.74 23.80
CA MET A 1 8.57 -2.66 23.24
C MET A 1 7.97 -3.73 22.34
N GLN A 2 6.99 -4.54 22.82
CA GLN A 2 6.39 -5.65 22.06
C GLN A 2 5.90 -5.29 20.64
N ALA A 3 5.25 -4.14 20.41
CA ALA A 3 4.82 -3.73 19.07
C ALA A 3 5.98 -3.63 18.05
N TYR A 4 7.17 -3.17 18.48
CA TYR A 4 8.36 -3.15 17.62
C TYR A 4 8.92 -4.55 17.35
N LEU A 5 8.83 -5.47 18.31
CA LEU A 5 9.17 -6.86 18.08
C LEU A 5 8.25 -7.48 17.01
N VAL A 6 6.94 -7.24 17.10
CA VAL A 6 5.98 -7.67 16.07
C VAL A 6 6.31 -7.02 14.71
N ALA A 7 6.58 -5.71 14.67
CA ALA A 7 6.97 -5.03 13.43
C ALA A 7 8.22 -5.65 12.79
N LEU A 8 9.24 -5.96 13.59
CA LEU A 8 10.48 -6.62 13.13
C LEU A 8 10.24 -8.07 12.66
N VAL A 9 9.33 -8.81 13.31
CA VAL A 9 8.90 -10.15 12.86
C VAL A 9 8.18 -10.05 11.50
N ILE A 10 7.25 -9.12 11.35
CA ILE A 10 6.54 -8.87 10.08
C ILE A 10 7.54 -8.49 8.99
N LEU A 11 8.45 -7.55 9.26
CA LEU A 11 9.50 -7.12 8.33
C LEU A 11 10.41 -8.29 7.93
N GLY A 12 10.95 -9.03 8.90
CA GLY A 12 11.87 -10.15 8.66
C GLY A 12 11.23 -11.27 7.85
N ALA A 13 10.00 -11.69 8.22
CA ALA A 13 9.25 -12.70 7.49
C ALA A 13 8.89 -12.24 6.07
N SER A 14 8.50 -10.96 5.91
CA SER A 14 8.17 -10.36 4.61
C SER A 14 9.40 -10.28 3.70
N VAL A 15 10.56 -9.87 4.22
CA VAL A 15 11.83 -9.87 3.48
C VAL A 15 12.18 -11.30 3.05
N ALA A 16 12.17 -12.27 3.98
CA ALA A 16 12.54 -13.65 3.69
C ALA A 16 11.62 -14.30 2.65
N ALA A 17 10.30 -14.28 2.87
CA ALA A 17 9.32 -14.85 1.95
C ALA A 17 9.38 -14.18 0.58
N GLY A 18 9.45 -12.85 0.56
CA GLY A 18 9.55 -12.05 -0.66
C GLY A 18 10.73 -12.44 -1.53
N HIS A 19 11.95 -12.48 -0.96
CA HIS A 19 13.14 -12.83 -1.72
C HIS A 19 13.16 -14.29 -2.16
N ALA A 20 12.67 -15.22 -1.32
CA ALA A 20 12.55 -16.63 -1.71
C ALA A 20 11.63 -16.79 -2.92
N ILE A 21 10.49 -16.10 -2.93
CA ILE A 21 9.52 -16.11 -4.04
C ILE A 21 10.13 -15.50 -5.31
N LEU A 22 10.72 -14.30 -5.23
CA LEU A 22 11.37 -13.68 -6.39
C LEU A 22 12.43 -14.62 -6.99
N TRP A 23 13.27 -15.21 -6.14
CA TRP A 23 14.32 -16.14 -6.57
C TRP A 23 13.75 -17.41 -7.22
N LEU A 24 12.76 -18.06 -6.61
CA LEU A 24 12.07 -19.23 -7.18
C LEU A 24 11.38 -18.91 -8.52
N CYS A 25 10.93 -17.66 -8.69
CA CYS A 25 10.33 -17.18 -9.94
C CYS A 25 11.39 -16.82 -11.02
N GLY A 26 12.68 -16.95 -10.72
CA GLY A 26 13.78 -16.66 -11.63
C GLY A 26 14.21 -15.19 -11.70
N TRP A 27 13.87 -14.38 -10.71
CA TRP A 27 14.43 -13.03 -10.59
C TRP A 27 15.87 -13.11 -10.11
N THR A 28 16.80 -12.52 -10.87
CA THR A 28 18.22 -12.44 -10.52
C THR A 28 18.51 -11.12 -9.81
N GLY A 29 19.02 -11.21 -8.58
CA GLY A 29 19.43 -10.05 -7.78
C GLY A 29 18.39 -9.59 -6.76
N TRP A 30 18.78 -8.58 -5.98
CA TRP A 30 18.00 -8.09 -4.85
C TRP A 30 17.02 -6.98 -5.29
N SER A 31 15.71 -7.23 -5.23
CA SER A 31 14.69 -6.18 -5.41
C SER A 31 14.06 -5.81 -4.07
N GLY A 32 14.15 -4.55 -3.67
CA GLY A 32 13.48 -4.02 -2.47
C GLY A 32 11.95 -3.94 -2.57
N ALA A 33 11.33 -4.35 -3.68
CA ALA A 33 9.90 -4.65 -3.75
C ALA A 33 9.57 -6.07 -3.22
N ALA A 34 10.57 -6.93 -3.03
CA ALA A 34 10.40 -8.26 -2.42
C ALA A 34 9.66 -8.22 -1.07
N PRO A 35 9.95 -7.31 -0.12
CA PRO A 35 9.28 -7.29 1.18
C PRO A 35 7.76 -7.10 1.03
N ALA A 36 7.29 -6.28 0.08
CA ALA A 36 5.86 -6.13 -0.18
C ALA A 36 5.22 -7.41 -0.77
N VAL A 37 5.93 -8.10 -1.67
CA VAL A 37 5.51 -9.42 -2.22
C VAL A 37 5.44 -10.46 -1.10
N GLY A 38 6.40 -10.45 -0.18
CA GLY A 38 6.42 -11.34 0.98
C GLY A 38 5.25 -11.05 1.93
N LEU A 39 5.00 -9.78 2.28
CA LEU A 39 3.83 -9.43 3.09
C LEU A 39 2.54 -9.88 2.41
N ALA A 40 2.35 -9.62 1.12
CA ALA A 40 1.18 -10.07 0.37
C ALA A 40 1.02 -11.60 0.43
N THR A 41 2.13 -12.35 0.39
CA THR A 41 2.13 -13.81 0.57
C THR A 41 1.72 -14.21 1.99
N LEU A 42 2.25 -13.55 3.02
CA LEU A 42 1.88 -13.82 4.42
C LEU A 42 0.39 -13.54 4.67
N LEU A 43 -0.19 -12.50 4.05
CA LEU A 43 -1.64 -12.24 4.08
C LEU A 43 -2.44 -13.40 3.47
N ILE A 44 -2.01 -13.92 2.31
CA ILE A 44 -2.65 -15.05 1.62
C ILE A 44 -2.56 -16.33 2.46
N VAL A 45 -1.36 -16.65 2.96
CA VAL A 45 -1.09 -17.84 3.78
C VAL A 45 -1.90 -17.78 5.08
N ALA A 46 -1.92 -16.64 5.77
CA ALA A 46 -2.70 -16.48 6.99
C ALA A 46 -4.21 -16.63 6.73
N ALA A 47 -4.74 -15.97 5.70
CA ALA A 47 -6.16 -16.03 5.34
C ALA A 47 -6.65 -17.43 4.92
N ALA A 48 -5.75 -18.25 4.36
CA ALA A 48 -6.04 -19.65 4.05
C ALA A 48 -5.92 -20.53 5.32
N ALA A 49 -4.82 -20.40 6.06
CA ALA A 49 -4.50 -21.29 7.18
C ALA A 49 -5.35 -21.05 8.44
N VAL A 50 -5.90 -19.83 8.63
CA VAL A 50 -6.77 -19.51 9.78
C VAL A 50 -8.10 -20.25 9.77
N LYS A 51 -8.42 -20.93 8.66
CA LYS A 51 -9.62 -21.77 8.48
C LYS A 51 -9.40 -23.25 8.80
N LEU A 52 -8.15 -23.63 9.08
CA LEU A 52 -7.80 -24.99 9.48
C LEU A 52 -8.16 -25.21 10.96
N PRO A 53 -8.29 -26.46 11.45
CA PRO A 53 -8.53 -26.72 12.86
C PRO A 53 -7.54 -25.99 13.79
N ALA A 54 -8.01 -25.52 14.95
CA ALA A 54 -7.31 -24.59 15.85
C ALA A 54 -6.98 -23.20 15.25
N ASN A 55 -7.66 -22.82 14.16
CA ASN A 55 -7.77 -21.48 13.59
C ASN A 55 -6.43 -20.73 13.50
N ALA A 56 -6.33 -19.58 14.17
CA ALA A 56 -5.15 -18.72 14.22
C ALA A 56 -3.86 -19.43 14.73
N THR A 57 -3.97 -20.43 15.59
CA THR A 57 -2.81 -21.17 16.11
C THR A 57 -2.15 -22.00 15.01
N THR A 58 -2.96 -22.69 14.19
CA THR A 58 -2.46 -23.43 13.02
C THR A 58 -1.90 -22.47 11.97
N ALA A 59 -2.56 -21.33 11.74
CA ALA A 59 -2.05 -20.29 10.85
C ALA A 59 -0.68 -19.74 11.31
N ALA A 60 -0.48 -19.54 12.62
CA ALA A 60 0.81 -19.15 13.18
C ALA A 60 1.92 -20.18 12.86
N GLY A 61 1.63 -21.47 13.06
CA GLY A 61 2.55 -22.56 12.71
C GLY A 61 2.89 -22.60 11.22
N VAL A 62 1.89 -22.43 10.34
CA VAL A 62 2.12 -22.39 8.89
C VAL A 62 2.95 -21.17 8.48
N LEU A 63 2.69 -19.98 9.04
CA LEU A 63 3.51 -18.78 8.78
C LEU A 63 4.97 -18.96 9.25
N ALA A 64 5.18 -19.59 10.40
CA ALA A 64 6.53 -19.93 10.87
C ALA A 64 7.24 -20.90 9.91
N LEU A 65 6.56 -21.96 9.47
CA LEU A 65 7.08 -22.93 8.49
C LEU A 65 7.42 -22.27 7.15
N VAL A 66 6.54 -21.41 6.62
CA VAL A 66 6.78 -20.65 5.38
C VAL A 66 8.00 -19.72 5.53
N THR A 67 8.14 -19.06 6.68
CA THR A 67 9.28 -18.19 6.97
C THR A 67 10.59 -18.98 7.04
N ILE A 68 10.61 -20.10 7.76
CA ILE A 68 11.77 -20.99 7.89
C ILE A 68 12.15 -21.59 6.52
N ALA A 69 11.17 -22.08 5.75
CA ALA A 69 11.40 -22.59 4.39
C ALA A 69 11.98 -21.53 3.46
N SER A 70 11.49 -20.29 3.56
CA SER A 70 12.01 -19.15 2.79
C SER A 70 13.47 -18.83 3.14
N VAL A 71 13.81 -18.82 4.43
CA VAL A 71 15.21 -18.67 4.89
C VAL A 71 16.08 -19.84 4.39
N ALA A 72 15.59 -21.07 4.43
CA ALA A 72 16.31 -22.25 3.94
C ALA A 72 16.56 -22.22 2.42
N VAL A 73 15.59 -21.73 1.63
CA VAL A 73 15.74 -21.48 0.19
C VAL A 73 16.81 -20.41 -0.06
N LEU A 74 16.77 -19.29 0.66
CA LEU A 74 17.76 -18.22 0.53
C LEU A 74 19.17 -18.67 0.93
N TRP A 75 19.31 -19.48 1.99
CA TRP A 75 20.59 -20.10 2.36
C TRP A 75 21.09 -21.03 1.23
N ARG A 76 20.27 -21.99 0.78
CA ARG A 76 20.67 -23.02 -0.20
C ARG A 76 20.99 -22.45 -1.58
N SER A 77 20.25 -21.43 -2.02
CA SER A 77 20.40 -20.81 -3.33
C SER A 77 21.81 -20.31 -3.63
N ARG A 78 22.65 -20.11 -2.58
CA ARG A 78 23.91 -19.33 -2.65
C ARG A 78 23.71 -18.07 -3.49
N ALA A 79 22.54 -17.43 -3.37
CA ALA A 79 22.12 -16.32 -4.22
C ALA A 79 23.31 -15.39 -4.38
N LYS A 80 23.74 -15.16 -5.64
CA LYS A 80 24.92 -14.37 -5.95
C LYS A 80 24.84 -13.15 -5.05
N ARG A 81 25.87 -12.97 -4.20
CA ARG A 81 25.91 -11.91 -3.19
C ARG A 81 26.17 -10.56 -3.88
N ASP A 82 25.29 -10.22 -4.82
CA ASP A 82 25.06 -8.88 -5.30
C ASP A 82 24.87 -8.05 -4.04
N ARG A 83 25.80 -7.10 -3.85
CA ARG A 83 25.92 -6.38 -2.59
C ARG A 83 24.56 -5.84 -2.21
N LEU A 84 24.04 -6.27 -1.06
CA LEU A 84 22.79 -5.78 -0.49
C LEU A 84 22.81 -4.26 -0.61
N ALA A 85 21.88 -3.69 -1.37
CA ALA A 85 21.85 -2.25 -1.59
C ALA A 85 21.48 -1.60 -0.26
N LEU A 86 22.50 -1.20 0.52
CA LEU A 86 22.38 -0.74 1.91
C LEU A 86 21.33 0.36 2.07
N GLU A 87 21.15 1.17 1.03
CA GLU A 87 20.07 2.16 0.89
C GLU A 87 18.70 1.64 1.35
N VAL A 88 18.37 0.37 1.08
CA VAL A 88 17.03 -0.18 1.28
C VAL A 88 16.76 -0.66 2.71
N PRO A 89 17.61 -1.46 3.38
CA PRO A 89 17.49 -1.64 4.82
C PRO A 89 17.66 -0.31 5.58
N CYS A 90 18.50 0.63 5.11
CA CYS A 90 18.55 1.98 5.67
C CYS A 90 17.20 2.72 5.54
N ALA A 91 16.53 2.66 4.38
CA ALA A 91 15.18 3.23 4.20
C ALA A 91 14.16 2.62 5.16
N GLY A 92 14.19 1.29 5.37
CA GLY A 92 13.35 0.61 6.35
C GLY A 92 13.63 1.04 7.79
N VAL A 93 14.91 1.15 8.20
CA VAL A 93 15.31 1.59 9.55
C VAL A 93 14.95 3.07 9.80
N LEU A 94 15.18 3.95 8.82
CA LEU A 94 14.78 5.35 8.91
C LEU A 94 13.25 5.49 9.00
N ALA A 95 12.50 4.70 8.23
CA ALA A 95 11.04 4.69 8.31
C ALA A 95 10.52 4.16 9.66
N LEU A 96 11.18 3.16 10.27
CA LEU A 96 10.88 2.73 11.65
C LEU A 96 11.14 3.84 12.68
N ALA A 97 12.19 4.64 12.49
CA ALA A 97 12.49 5.79 13.35
C ALA A 97 11.45 6.91 13.20
N VAL A 98 10.99 7.21 11.98
CA VAL A 98 9.90 8.19 11.75
C VAL A 98 8.56 7.66 12.28
N ALA A 99 8.26 6.37 12.12
CA ALA A 99 7.09 5.72 12.72
C ALA A 99 7.09 5.82 14.26
N ALA A 100 8.26 5.99 14.89
CA ALA A 100 8.39 6.13 16.34
C ALA A 100 7.97 7.50 16.90
N ILE A 101 7.92 8.55 16.07
CA ILE A 101 7.71 9.93 16.54
C ILE A 101 6.47 10.08 17.44
N PRO A 102 5.28 9.54 17.10
CA PRO A 102 4.10 9.65 17.98
C PRO A 102 4.29 8.96 19.34
N PHE A 103 4.99 7.83 19.39
CA PHE A 103 5.21 7.07 20.63
C PHE A 103 6.27 7.70 21.52
N VAL A 104 7.33 8.27 20.91
CA VAL A 104 8.35 9.04 21.62
C VAL A 104 7.74 10.32 22.19
N ALA A 105 6.96 11.06 21.40
CA ALA A 105 6.28 12.29 21.83
C ALA A 105 5.28 12.05 22.98
N GLN A 106 4.61 10.89 23.00
CA GLN A 106 3.66 10.51 24.06
C GLN A 106 4.32 9.71 25.22
N ALA A 107 5.64 9.49 25.18
CA ALA A 107 6.40 8.64 26.09
C ALA A 107 5.81 7.23 26.33
N ARG A 108 5.00 6.72 25.40
CA ARG A 108 4.28 5.44 25.51
C ARG A 108 4.02 4.82 24.14
N ILE A 109 4.02 3.49 24.10
CA ILE A 109 3.60 2.71 22.93
C ILE A 109 2.22 2.14 23.23
N GLY A 110 1.26 2.34 22.33
CA GLY A 110 -0.11 1.85 22.45
C GLY A 110 -0.86 2.02 21.12
N LEU A 111 -2.17 1.79 21.13
CA LEU A 111 -3.00 1.92 19.95
C LEU A 111 -3.08 3.39 19.48
N LEU A 112 -2.80 3.62 18.19
CA LEU A 112 -2.93 4.94 17.55
C LEU A 112 -4.40 5.24 17.23
N GLY A 113 -4.73 6.52 17.13
CA GLY A 113 -6.01 7.01 16.61
C GLY A 113 -7.26 6.80 17.47
N VAL A 114 -7.13 6.32 18.71
CA VAL A 114 -8.26 6.17 19.64
C VAL A 114 -8.94 7.54 19.84
N GLY A 115 -10.19 7.67 19.37
CA GLY A 115 -10.88 8.96 19.31
C GLY A 115 -12.19 8.92 18.52
N ILE A 116 -12.26 9.69 17.42
CA ILE A 116 -13.53 10.08 16.77
C ILE A 116 -14.22 8.94 16.01
N ASN A 117 -13.48 8.02 15.39
CA ASN A 117 -14.03 6.74 14.92
C ASN A 117 -13.32 5.58 15.61
N ASN A 118 -14.08 4.52 15.86
CA ASN A 118 -13.66 3.30 16.51
C ASN A 118 -13.50 2.13 15.52
N ASP A 119 -13.18 2.42 14.25
CA ASP A 119 -12.92 1.43 13.18
C ASP A 119 -11.86 0.40 13.61
N ASN A 120 -10.85 0.87 14.36
CA ASN A 120 -9.84 0.00 14.98
C ASN A 120 -10.46 -1.01 15.95
N ALA A 121 -11.48 -0.66 16.75
CA ALA A 121 -12.13 -1.64 17.63
C ALA A 121 -12.91 -2.69 16.85
N VAL A 122 -13.61 -2.31 15.77
CA VAL A 122 -14.28 -3.26 14.87
C VAL A 122 -13.26 -4.22 14.26
N HIS A 123 -12.12 -3.71 13.80
CA HIS A 123 -11.03 -4.52 13.28
C HIS A 123 -10.36 -5.42 14.35
N LEU A 124 -10.24 -4.95 15.59
CA LEU A 124 -9.75 -5.77 16.70
C LEU A 124 -10.72 -6.89 17.06
N VAL A 125 -12.03 -6.60 17.14
CA VAL A 125 -13.08 -7.61 17.37
C VAL A 125 -13.07 -8.70 16.29
N TRP A 126 -12.98 -8.33 15.01
CA TRP A 126 -12.88 -9.31 13.92
C TRP A 126 -11.58 -10.10 13.94
N THR A 127 -10.48 -9.51 14.37
CA THR A 127 -9.19 -10.20 14.52
C THR A 127 -9.27 -11.20 15.68
N GLU A 128 -9.95 -10.84 16.76
CA GLU A 128 -10.15 -11.67 17.93
C GLU A 128 -11.17 -12.80 17.68
N ALA A 129 -12.20 -12.56 16.87
CA ALA A 129 -13.12 -13.60 16.39
C ALA A 129 -12.42 -14.66 15.52
N LEU A 130 -11.38 -14.28 14.75
CA LEU A 130 -10.53 -15.25 14.03
C LEU A 130 -9.59 -16.05 14.96
N ARG A 131 -9.41 -15.59 16.21
CA ARG A 131 -8.52 -16.19 17.21
C ARG A 131 -9.27 -17.09 18.21
N SER A 132 -10.54 -16.80 18.48
CA SER A 132 -11.33 -17.40 19.55
C SER A 132 -12.74 -17.75 19.10
N ASP A 133 -13.10 -19.04 19.16
CA ASP A 133 -14.44 -19.53 18.79
C ASP A 133 -15.54 -18.86 19.63
N LEU A 134 -15.26 -18.53 20.90
CA LEU A 134 -16.17 -17.79 21.77
C LEU A 134 -16.46 -16.38 21.22
N MET A 135 -15.43 -15.70 20.71
CA MET A 135 -15.58 -14.36 20.14
C MET A 135 -16.24 -14.40 18.77
N ALA A 136 -15.99 -15.45 17.97
CA ALA A 136 -16.75 -15.73 16.75
C ALA A 136 -18.24 -15.99 17.02
N GLN A 137 -18.59 -16.66 18.14
CA GLN A 137 -19.98 -16.87 18.54
C GLN A 137 -20.70 -15.56 18.93
N PHE A 138 -20.03 -14.66 19.67
CA PHE A 138 -20.64 -13.40 20.11
C PHE A 138 -20.73 -12.32 19.02
N TYR A 139 -19.71 -12.21 18.16
CA TYR A 139 -19.60 -11.09 17.20
C TYR A 139 -19.69 -11.50 15.73
N GLY A 140 -19.69 -12.81 15.45
CA GLY A 140 -19.60 -13.34 14.09
C GLY A 140 -18.23 -13.13 13.44
N ILE A 141 -18.02 -13.78 12.30
CA ILE A 141 -16.93 -13.46 11.38
C ILE A 141 -17.58 -12.81 10.16
N PRO A 142 -17.29 -11.52 9.85
CA PRO A 142 -17.99 -10.81 8.79
C PRO A 142 -17.59 -11.34 7.41
N ASN A 143 -18.47 -11.17 6.42
CA ASN A 143 -18.09 -11.39 5.03
C ASN A 143 -17.28 -10.20 4.48
N TYR A 144 -16.06 -10.03 4.99
CA TYR A 144 -15.17 -8.90 4.75
C TYR A 144 -13.79 -9.40 4.23
N PRO A 145 -13.00 -8.60 3.49
CA PRO A 145 -11.59 -8.89 3.21
C PRO A 145 -10.72 -8.85 4.50
N LEU A 146 -10.56 -10.03 5.10
CA LEU A 146 -9.93 -10.25 6.41
C LEU A 146 -8.44 -10.65 6.34
N GLY A 147 -7.74 -10.53 5.22
CA GLY A 147 -6.33 -10.94 5.09
C GLY A 147 -5.39 -10.39 6.18
N PRO A 148 -5.37 -9.07 6.41
CA PRO A 148 -4.57 -8.49 7.49
C PRO A 148 -5.03 -8.93 8.88
N HIS A 149 -6.33 -9.15 9.06
CA HIS A 149 -6.89 -9.65 10.32
C HIS A 149 -6.41 -11.08 10.60
N SER A 150 -6.42 -11.95 9.59
CA SER A 150 -5.88 -13.31 9.70
C SER A 150 -4.41 -13.30 10.06
N LEU A 151 -3.60 -12.40 9.46
CA LEU A 151 -2.19 -12.23 9.82
C LEU A 151 -2.02 -11.77 11.28
N MET A 152 -2.78 -10.76 11.72
CA MET A 152 -2.73 -10.27 13.11
C MET A 152 -3.19 -11.34 14.12
N ALA A 153 -4.28 -12.06 13.84
CA ALA A 153 -4.78 -13.14 14.67
C ALA A 153 -3.74 -14.26 14.81
N SER A 154 -3.09 -14.64 13.70
CA SER A 154 -2.02 -15.64 13.68
C SER A 154 -0.82 -15.20 14.50
N LEU A 155 -0.38 -13.95 14.37
CA LEU A 155 0.74 -13.42 15.16
C LEU A 155 0.40 -13.35 16.65
N ALA A 156 -0.81 -12.91 17.01
CA ALA A 156 -1.28 -12.89 18.39
C ALA A 156 -1.33 -14.30 19.00
N ALA A 157 -1.91 -15.28 18.29
CA ALA A 157 -1.97 -16.67 18.72
C ALA A 157 -0.57 -17.32 18.86
N GLY A 158 0.33 -17.09 17.89
CA GLY A 158 1.66 -17.69 17.87
C GLY A 158 2.67 -17.08 18.84
N THR A 159 2.46 -15.84 19.28
CA THR A 159 3.41 -15.11 20.17
C THR A 159 2.86 -14.85 21.57
N GLY A 160 1.55 -15.00 21.78
CA GLY A 160 0.87 -14.57 23.01
C GLY A 160 0.79 -13.05 23.18
N ILE A 161 1.22 -12.26 22.20
CA ILE A 161 1.17 -10.79 22.25
C ILE A 161 -0.28 -10.32 22.00
N PRO A 162 -0.82 -9.39 22.81
CA PRO A 162 -2.16 -8.85 22.63
C PRO A 162 -2.44 -8.29 21.23
N THR A 163 -3.67 -8.49 20.76
CA THR A 163 -4.11 -8.19 19.38
C THR A 163 -3.96 -6.70 19.00
N ASP A 164 -4.16 -5.78 19.95
CA ASP A 164 -3.94 -4.33 19.81
C ASP A 164 -2.45 -3.97 19.64
N THR A 165 -1.58 -4.66 20.38
CA THR A 165 -0.13 -4.53 20.27
C THR A 165 0.38 -5.12 18.95
N VAL A 166 -0.23 -6.20 18.46
CA VAL A 166 0.04 -6.76 17.13
C VAL A 166 -0.42 -5.82 16.01
N LEU A 167 -1.60 -5.21 16.13
CA LEU A 167 -2.09 -4.18 15.21
C LEU A 167 -1.13 -2.97 15.15
N THR A 168 -0.67 -2.49 16.31
CA THR A 168 0.33 -1.42 16.39
C THR A 168 1.65 -1.84 15.70
N GLY A 169 2.06 -3.10 15.85
CA GLY A 169 3.22 -3.65 15.13
C GLY A 169 3.05 -3.71 13.62
N LEU A 170 1.86 -4.08 13.12
CA LEU A 170 1.55 -4.04 11.68
C LEU A 170 1.57 -2.60 11.15
N LEU A 171 0.97 -1.65 11.88
CA LEU A 171 0.99 -0.23 11.54
C LEU A 171 2.41 0.31 11.40
N ILE A 172 3.32 -0.04 12.32
CA ILE A 172 4.74 0.35 12.27
C ILE A 172 5.47 -0.32 11.09
N ALA A 173 5.14 -1.57 10.76
CA ALA A 173 5.80 -2.31 9.68
C ALA A 173 5.45 -1.80 8.27
N ILE A 174 4.21 -1.34 8.05
CA ILE A 174 3.74 -0.88 6.73
C ILE A 174 4.61 0.25 6.14
N PRO A 175 4.84 1.40 6.79
CA PRO A 175 5.65 2.48 6.19
C PRO A 175 7.11 2.06 5.99
N ALA A 176 7.66 1.16 6.82
CA ALA A 176 8.99 0.60 6.60
C ALA A 176 9.04 -0.25 5.31
N LEU A 177 8.04 -1.09 5.06
CA LEU A 177 7.90 -1.84 3.80
C LEU A 177 7.67 -0.91 2.59
N THR A 178 6.92 0.19 2.77
CA THR A 178 6.69 1.22 1.74
C THR A 178 7.99 1.92 1.37
N ALA A 179 8.80 2.32 2.35
CA ALA A 179 10.11 2.93 2.12
C ALA A 179 11.06 1.94 1.42
N MET A 180 11.12 0.68 1.87
CA MET A 180 11.93 -0.35 1.20
C MET A 180 11.54 -0.53 -0.28
N THR A 181 10.23 -0.53 -0.56
CA THR A 181 9.68 -0.65 -1.92
C THR A 181 9.98 0.57 -2.79
N ALA A 182 9.75 1.78 -2.26
CA ALA A 182 10.00 3.05 -2.94
C ALA A 182 11.48 3.25 -3.29
N CYS A 183 12.39 2.84 -2.39
CA CYS A 183 13.84 3.02 -2.56
C CYS A 183 14.39 2.37 -3.84
N VAL A 184 13.73 1.34 -4.36
CA VAL A 184 14.09 0.68 -5.63
C VAL A 184 13.68 1.48 -6.85
N ALA A 185 12.52 2.13 -6.79
CA ALA A 185 12.04 2.98 -7.87
C ALA A 185 12.86 4.28 -7.99
N LEU A 186 13.57 4.66 -6.92
CA LEU A 186 14.55 5.74 -6.89
C LEU A 186 15.92 5.32 -7.44
N ASP A 187 15.93 4.36 -8.39
CA ASP A 187 17.10 3.91 -9.13
C ASP A 187 17.95 4.99 -9.84
N PRO A 188 17.44 6.19 -10.22
CA PRO A 188 18.26 7.22 -10.87
C PRO A 188 18.95 8.18 -9.88
N LEU A 189 18.58 8.15 -8.59
CA LEU A 189 19.08 9.10 -7.59
C LEU A 189 20.49 8.75 -7.09
N PRO A 190 21.28 9.74 -6.64
CA PRO A 190 22.46 9.51 -5.80
C PRO A 190 22.11 8.64 -4.58
N ARG A 191 22.98 7.70 -4.22
CA ARG A 191 22.76 6.72 -3.14
C ARG A 191 22.26 7.35 -1.85
N LEU A 192 22.97 8.36 -1.35
CA LEU A 192 22.66 9.08 -0.12
C LEU A 192 21.24 9.69 -0.08
N LEU A 193 20.65 10.01 -1.24
CA LEU A 193 19.31 10.59 -1.33
C LEU A 193 18.20 9.54 -1.42
N ARG A 194 18.51 8.27 -1.74
CA ARG A 194 17.49 7.23 -1.96
C ARG A 194 16.73 6.89 -0.69
N ALA A 195 17.43 6.69 0.42
CA ALA A 195 16.77 6.32 1.68
C ALA A 195 15.91 7.46 2.26
N PRO A 196 16.37 8.73 2.32
CA PRO A 196 15.51 9.86 2.71
C PRO A 196 14.31 10.06 1.76
N ALA A 197 14.52 10.04 0.44
CA ALA A 197 13.42 10.22 -0.52
C ALA A 197 12.40 9.05 -0.45
N ALA A 198 12.85 7.83 -0.18
CA ALA A 198 11.97 6.69 0.04
C ALA A 198 11.13 6.81 1.33
N VAL A 199 11.69 7.38 2.39
CA VAL A 199 10.97 7.69 3.63
C VAL A 199 9.91 8.76 3.37
N LEU A 200 10.19 9.79 2.56
CA LEU A 200 9.19 10.78 2.14
C LEU A 200 8.03 10.15 1.33
N VAL A 201 8.31 9.14 0.50
CA VAL A 201 7.25 8.35 -0.18
C VAL A 201 6.43 7.50 0.79
N ALA A 202 7.03 7.00 1.88
CA ALA A 202 6.32 6.24 2.91
C ALA A 202 5.49 7.11 3.87
N PHE A 203 5.93 8.35 4.11
CA PHE A 203 5.32 9.32 4.99
C PHE A 203 4.82 10.54 4.21
N THR A 204 4.06 10.30 3.13
CA THR A 204 3.24 11.37 2.55
C THR A 204 2.23 11.86 3.58
N TYR A 205 1.65 13.06 3.37
CA TYR A 205 0.56 13.60 4.18
C TYR A 205 -0.51 12.54 4.48
N MET A 206 -1.06 11.93 3.42
CA MET A 206 -2.18 10.99 3.54
C MET A 206 -1.78 9.70 4.27
N LEU A 207 -0.60 9.13 4.01
CA LEU A 207 -0.14 7.95 4.75
C LEU A 207 0.12 8.27 6.22
N SER A 208 0.71 9.41 6.52
CA SER A 208 1.04 9.84 7.89
C SER A 208 -0.21 10.11 8.72
N ALA A 209 -1.19 10.77 8.11
CA ALA A 209 -2.50 11.02 8.71
C ALA A 209 -3.26 9.71 9.02
N TRP A 210 -3.30 8.76 8.08
CA TRP A 210 -3.98 7.47 8.29
C TRP A 210 -3.25 6.58 9.29
N TYR A 211 -1.90 6.59 9.27
CA TYR A 211 -1.08 5.99 10.31
C TYR A 211 -1.40 6.55 11.71
N ALA A 212 -1.55 7.88 11.84
CA ALA A 212 -1.92 8.52 13.09
C ALA A 212 -3.35 8.17 13.57
N GLN A 213 -4.27 7.81 12.66
CA GLN A 213 -5.59 7.23 12.99
C GLN A 213 -5.53 5.74 13.34
N GLY A 214 -4.38 5.08 13.22
CA GLY A 214 -4.29 3.62 13.30
C GLY A 214 -4.98 2.89 12.14
N ALA A 215 -5.38 3.61 11.09
CA ALA A 215 -5.98 3.03 9.89
C ALA A 215 -4.90 2.31 9.08
N PHE A 216 -4.92 0.98 9.11
CA PHE A 216 -3.87 0.15 8.52
C PHE A 216 -4.17 -0.32 7.09
N LYS A 217 -5.44 -0.35 6.66
CA LYS A 217 -5.81 -0.93 5.35
C LYS A 217 -5.49 0.01 4.20
N GLU A 218 -5.69 1.32 4.38
CA GLU A 218 -5.40 2.33 3.35
C GLU A 218 -3.88 2.42 3.09
N PRO A 219 -2.99 2.53 4.11
CA PRO A 219 -1.54 2.50 3.89
C PRO A 219 -1.05 1.15 3.36
N LEU A 220 -1.66 0.02 3.78
CA LEU A 220 -1.33 -1.30 3.24
C LEU A 220 -1.74 -1.45 1.77
N MET A 221 -2.91 -0.96 1.38
CA MET A 221 -3.34 -0.94 -0.01
C MET A 221 -2.41 -0.03 -0.84
N ALA A 222 -2.02 1.13 -0.31
CA ALA A 222 -1.06 2.03 -0.94
C ALA A 222 0.31 1.34 -1.18
N LEU A 223 0.82 0.60 -0.19
CA LEU A 223 2.01 -0.26 -0.31
C LEU A 223 1.85 -1.31 -1.42
N LEU A 224 0.70 -2.01 -1.48
CA LEU A 224 0.45 -3.07 -2.46
C LEU A 224 0.34 -2.52 -3.89
N VAL A 225 -0.31 -1.37 -4.11
CA VAL A 225 -0.33 -0.68 -5.41
C VAL A 225 1.07 -0.22 -5.79
N LEU A 226 1.80 0.45 -4.89
CA LEU A 226 3.17 0.91 -5.14
C LEU A 226 4.08 -0.26 -5.55
N ALA A 227 4.04 -1.36 -4.81
CA ALA A 227 4.80 -2.56 -5.12
C ALA A 227 4.40 -3.17 -6.48
N PHE A 228 3.10 -3.21 -6.80
CA PHE A 228 2.64 -3.70 -8.10
C PHE A 228 3.19 -2.85 -9.25
N VAL A 229 3.16 -1.52 -9.12
CA VAL A 229 3.70 -0.56 -10.10
C VAL A 229 5.22 -0.75 -10.28
N VAL A 230 5.97 -0.91 -9.19
CA VAL A 230 7.44 -1.14 -9.25
C VAL A 230 7.77 -2.49 -9.89
N VAL A 231 7.11 -3.57 -9.48
CA VAL A 231 7.33 -4.92 -10.03
C VAL A 231 6.92 -4.97 -11.51
N LEU A 232 5.84 -4.29 -11.90
CA LEU A 232 5.39 -4.21 -13.30
C LEU A 232 6.38 -3.43 -14.17
N ALA A 233 6.94 -2.33 -13.66
CA ALA A 233 7.99 -1.58 -14.34
C ALA A 233 9.26 -2.43 -14.55
N GLN A 234 9.68 -3.18 -13.53
CA GLN A 234 10.83 -4.10 -13.62
C GLN A 234 10.57 -5.25 -14.60
N TRP A 235 9.37 -5.85 -14.57
CA TRP A 235 8.93 -6.89 -15.49
C TRP A 235 8.96 -6.43 -16.95
N LEU A 236 8.41 -5.25 -17.25
CA LEU A 236 8.35 -4.71 -18.62
C LEU A 236 9.71 -4.24 -19.16
N ARG A 237 10.68 -3.91 -18.28
CA ARG A 237 12.07 -3.60 -18.67
C ARG A 237 12.86 -4.85 -19.12
N GLU A 238 12.48 -6.05 -18.70
CA GLU A 238 13.22 -7.30 -18.96
C GLU A 238 12.42 -8.35 -19.76
N PRO A 239 12.29 -8.18 -21.10
CA PRO A 239 11.39 -8.97 -21.94
C PRO A 239 11.75 -10.45 -22.15
N ARG A 240 12.78 -10.98 -21.46
CA ARG A 240 13.23 -12.38 -21.55
C ARG A 240 12.97 -13.20 -20.26
N ARG A 241 12.25 -12.63 -19.29
CA ARG A 241 11.93 -13.33 -18.03
C ARG A 241 11.01 -14.52 -18.24
N SER A 242 11.12 -15.50 -17.35
CA SER A 242 10.23 -16.67 -17.31
C SER A 242 8.78 -16.24 -17.06
N ARG A 243 7.79 -17.06 -17.45
CA ARG A 243 6.38 -16.80 -17.07
C ARG A 243 6.18 -16.78 -15.55
N LEU A 244 7.00 -17.52 -14.80
CA LEU A 244 6.96 -17.57 -13.34
C LEU A 244 7.32 -16.20 -12.71
N ALA A 245 8.16 -15.39 -13.36
CA ALA A 245 8.49 -14.05 -12.87
C ALA A 245 7.31 -13.05 -12.88
N ALA A 246 6.13 -13.44 -13.38
CA ALA A 246 4.86 -12.73 -13.19
C ALA A 246 4.10 -13.09 -11.89
N ILE A 247 4.42 -14.22 -11.22
CA ILE A 247 3.79 -14.64 -9.96
C ILE A 247 3.79 -13.54 -8.87
N PRO A 248 4.87 -12.74 -8.68
CA PRO A 248 4.88 -11.66 -7.69
C PRO A 248 3.78 -10.62 -7.91
N LEU A 249 3.43 -10.30 -9.16
CA LEU A 249 2.31 -9.40 -9.49
C LEU A 249 0.95 -10.02 -9.10
N GLY A 250 0.82 -11.35 -9.24
CA GLY A 250 -0.35 -12.10 -8.80
C GLY A 250 -0.51 -12.16 -7.28
N LEU A 251 0.59 -12.35 -6.55
CA LEU A 251 0.58 -12.34 -5.09
C LEU A 251 0.22 -10.96 -4.53
N LEU A 252 0.77 -9.88 -5.10
CA LEU A 252 0.41 -8.50 -4.73
C LEU A 252 -1.07 -8.22 -4.98
N LEU A 253 -1.63 -8.67 -6.11
CA LEU A 253 -3.05 -8.53 -6.41
C LEU A 253 -3.97 -9.38 -5.51
N ALA A 254 -3.58 -10.61 -5.18
CA ALA A 254 -4.33 -11.43 -4.23
C ALA A 254 -4.26 -10.83 -2.81
N GLY A 255 -3.12 -10.28 -2.39
CA GLY A 255 -2.99 -9.51 -1.15
C GLY A 255 -3.85 -8.25 -1.14
N ALA A 256 -3.98 -7.57 -2.29
CA ALA A 256 -4.90 -6.43 -2.45
C ALA A 256 -6.37 -6.85 -2.28
N VAL A 257 -6.80 -7.97 -2.89
CA VAL A 257 -8.16 -8.49 -2.69
C VAL A 257 -8.40 -8.89 -1.24
N LEU A 258 -7.44 -9.52 -0.58
CA LEU A 258 -7.57 -9.89 0.83
C LEU A 258 -7.52 -8.69 1.80
N THR A 259 -7.06 -7.52 1.33
CA THR A 259 -7.09 -6.26 2.08
C THR A 259 -8.38 -5.47 1.82
N TYR A 260 -8.79 -5.37 0.55
CA TYR A 260 -9.71 -4.36 0.01
C TYR A 260 -10.80 -4.92 -0.94
N SER A 261 -10.98 -6.24 -1.00
CA SER A 261 -11.90 -6.93 -1.91
C SER A 261 -11.58 -6.62 -3.40
N TYR A 262 -12.52 -6.87 -4.31
CA TYR A 262 -12.37 -6.60 -5.75
C TYR A 262 -11.98 -5.16 -6.07
N ALA A 263 -12.37 -4.18 -5.24
CA ALA A 263 -11.94 -2.79 -5.38
C ALA A 263 -10.40 -2.65 -5.37
N GLY A 264 -9.69 -3.47 -4.58
CA GLY A 264 -8.22 -3.57 -4.58
C GLY A 264 -7.59 -3.87 -5.96
N VAL A 265 -8.33 -4.48 -6.87
CA VAL A 265 -7.87 -4.82 -8.23
C VAL A 265 -7.97 -3.63 -9.20
N ALA A 266 -8.81 -2.63 -8.90
CA ALA A 266 -9.10 -1.51 -9.80
C ALA A 266 -7.83 -0.74 -10.20
N TRP A 267 -6.96 -0.41 -9.24
CA TRP A 267 -5.71 0.30 -9.50
C TRP A 267 -4.75 -0.45 -10.43
N ALA A 268 -4.64 -1.77 -10.27
CA ALA A 268 -3.79 -2.60 -11.12
C ALA A 268 -4.35 -2.74 -12.54
N VAL A 269 -5.66 -2.90 -12.69
CA VAL A 269 -6.34 -2.95 -14.00
C VAL A 269 -6.21 -1.60 -14.71
N ALA A 270 -6.43 -0.49 -14.02
CA ALA A 270 -6.25 0.85 -14.56
C ALA A 270 -4.80 1.10 -15.02
N ALA A 271 -3.82 0.76 -14.18
CA ALA A 271 -2.40 0.88 -14.53
C ALA A 271 -2.04 0.01 -15.75
N CYS A 272 -2.39 -1.28 -15.76
CA CYS A 272 -2.08 -2.17 -16.89
C CYS A 272 -2.79 -1.76 -18.19
N GLY A 273 -4.06 -1.33 -18.11
CA GLY A 273 -4.83 -0.85 -19.25
C GLY A 273 -4.22 0.41 -19.87
N LEU A 274 -3.86 1.39 -19.05
CA LEU A 274 -3.22 2.63 -19.50
C LEU A 274 -1.80 2.38 -20.03
N VAL A 275 -1.01 1.48 -19.41
CA VAL A 275 0.28 1.03 -19.97
C VAL A 275 0.09 0.39 -21.33
N ALA A 276 -0.87 -0.51 -21.49
CA ALA A 276 -1.16 -1.18 -22.76
C ALA A 276 -1.59 -0.18 -23.84
N ALA A 277 -2.42 0.82 -23.49
CA ALA A 277 -2.81 1.90 -24.40
C ALA A 277 -1.61 2.77 -24.82
N LEU A 278 -0.75 3.18 -23.89
CA LEU A 278 0.47 3.93 -24.20
C LEU A 278 1.44 3.12 -25.07
N LEU A 279 1.62 1.82 -24.80
CA LEU A 279 2.41 0.92 -25.63
C LEU A 279 1.82 0.73 -27.03
N PHE A 280 0.49 0.67 -27.16
CA PHE A 280 -0.21 0.62 -28.45
C PHE A 280 0.04 1.90 -29.26
N ILE A 281 -0.26 3.07 -28.68
CA ILE A 281 -0.10 4.38 -29.35
C ILE A 281 1.35 4.58 -29.81
N THR A 282 2.32 4.33 -28.92
CA THR A 282 3.75 4.56 -29.21
C THR A 282 4.37 3.52 -30.15
N ASN A 283 3.73 2.36 -30.37
CA ASN A 283 4.20 1.31 -31.27
C ASN A 283 3.23 1.00 -32.42
N ILE A 284 2.29 1.90 -32.76
CA ILE A 284 1.23 1.65 -33.75
C ILE A 284 1.76 1.15 -35.11
N ARG A 285 2.94 1.61 -35.53
CA ARG A 285 3.65 1.17 -36.77
C ARG A 285 4.42 -0.15 -36.63
N ARG A 286 4.32 -0.87 -35.50
CA ARG A 286 5.11 -2.07 -35.16
C ARG A 286 4.24 -3.13 -34.46
N PRO A 287 3.27 -3.76 -35.16
CA PRO A 287 2.25 -4.62 -34.54
C PRO A 287 2.81 -5.79 -33.71
N LYS A 288 3.95 -6.38 -34.12
CA LYS A 288 4.63 -7.43 -33.33
C LYS A 288 5.05 -6.94 -31.93
N ARG A 289 5.41 -5.65 -31.77
CA ARG A 289 5.73 -5.04 -30.46
C ARG A 289 4.48 -4.73 -29.64
N ILE A 290 3.38 -4.33 -30.30
CA ILE A 290 2.08 -4.12 -29.65
C ILE A 290 1.62 -5.43 -29.00
N ILE A 291 1.52 -6.53 -29.77
CA ILE A 291 1.05 -7.82 -29.27
C ILE A 291 1.94 -8.32 -28.13
N ALA A 292 3.27 -8.18 -28.24
CA ALA A 292 4.20 -8.54 -27.19
C ALA A 292 4.01 -7.68 -25.91
N GLY A 293 3.87 -6.36 -26.05
CA GLY A 293 3.68 -5.43 -24.93
C GLY A 293 2.35 -5.60 -24.21
N VAL A 294 1.24 -5.72 -24.97
CA VAL A 294 -0.09 -5.96 -24.41
C VAL A 294 -0.13 -7.32 -23.69
N ARG A 295 0.42 -8.38 -24.28
CA ARG A 295 0.55 -9.68 -23.60
C ARG A 295 1.43 -9.57 -22.36
N ALA A 296 2.56 -8.86 -22.40
CA ALA A 296 3.43 -8.70 -21.23
C ALA A 296 2.77 -7.90 -20.10
N ALA A 297 1.90 -6.93 -20.40
CA ALA A 297 1.17 -6.14 -19.41
C ALA A 297 -0.04 -6.90 -18.79
N PHE A 298 -0.80 -7.64 -19.60
CA PHE A 298 -2.01 -8.33 -19.13
C PHE A 298 -1.80 -9.77 -18.68
N LEU A 299 -0.80 -10.50 -19.16
CA LEU A 299 -0.54 -11.88 -18.72
C LEU A 299 -0.31 -11.99 -17.20
N PRO A 300 0.39 -11.05 -16.53
CA PRO A 300 0.44 -11.01 -15.08
C PRO A 300 -0.92 -10.77 -14.42
N VAL A 301 -1.79 -9.93 -15.00
CA VAL A 301 -3.15 -9.69 -14.49
C VAL A 301 -4.03 -10.94 -14.67
N VAL A 302 -3.86 -11.71 -15.75
CA VAL A 302 -4.57 -13.00 -15.94
C VAL A 302 -4.07 -14.06 -14.95
N PHE A 303 -2.76 -14.19 -14.74
CA PHE A 303 -2.23 -15.09 -13.71
C PHE A 303 -2.61 -14.62 -12.28
N ALA A 304 -2.69 -13.31 -12.05
CA ALA A 304 -3.20 -12.74 -10.83
C ALA A 304 -4.67 -13.05 -10.61
N ALA A 305 -5.50 -12.87 -11.63
CA ALA A 305 -6.92 -13.19 -11.60
C ALA A 305 -7.12 -14.70 -11.34
N LEU A 306 -6.30 -15.57 -11.94
CA LEU A 306 -6.33 -17.01 -11.67
C LEU A 306 -5.83 -17.37 -10.26
N ALA A 307 -4.75 -16.76 -9.76
CA ALA A 307 -4.24 -17.00 -8.42
C ALA A 307 -5.18 -16.46 -7.33
N ALA A 308 -5.76 -15.28 -7.56
CA ALA A 308 -6.83 -14.73 -6.75
C ALA A 308 -8.07 -15.63 -6.82
N LEU A 309 -8.52 -16.05 -8.02
CA LEU A 309 -9.62 -16.99 -8.18
C LEU A 309 -9.36 -18.30 -7.42
N VAL A 310 -8.14 -18.84 -7.40
CA VAL A 310 -7.80 -20.04 -6.61
C VAL A 310 -7.85 -19.75 -5.10
N ALA A 311 -7.29 -18.64 -4.63
CA ALA A 311 -7.36 -18.22 -3.23
C ALA A 311 -8.79 -17.92 -2.76
N ILE A 312 -9.64 -17.44 -3.67
CA ILE A 312 -11.04 -17.07 -3.46
C ILE A 312 -11.97 -18.28 -3.67
N ALA A 313 -11.62 -19.26 -4.51
CA ALA A 313 -12.38 -20.49 -4.73
C ALA A 313 -12.40 -21.41 -3.49
N VAL A 314 -11.57 -21.13 -2.48
CA VAL A 314 -11.73 -21.66 -1.11
C VAL A 314 -12.94 -21.02 -0.38
N ARG A 315 -13.79 -20.24 -1.09
CA ARG A 315 -15.02 -19.58 -0.63
C ARG A 315 -16.14 -19.57 -1.69
N VAL A 316 -16.32 -20.62 -2.50
CA VAL A 316 -17.38 -20.63 -3.54
C VAL A 316 -18.78 -20.23 -3.03
N PRO A 317 -19.26 -20.67 -1.84
CA PRO A 317 -20.57 -20.25 -1.32
C PRO A 317 -20.60 -18.74 -1.00
N ASP A 318 -19.66 -18.27 -0.18
CA ASP A 318 -19.60 -16.87 0.25
C ASP A 318 -19.42 -15.90 -0.91
N LEU A 319 -18.80 -16.33 -2.01
CA LEU A 319 -18.49 -15.44 -3.13
C LEU A 319 -19.75 -14.91 -3.82
N ILE A 320 -20.79 -15.73 -3.95
CA ILE A 320 -22.07 -15.32 -4.55
C ILE A 320 -22.76 -14.28 -3.67
N ASP A 321 -22.76 -14.48 -2.36
CA ASP A 321 -23.34 -13.51 -1.42
C ASP A 321 -22.44 -12.27 -1.25
N THR A 322 -21.13 -12.38 -1.43
CA THR A 322 -20.22 -11.22 -1.56
C THR A 322 -20.58 -10.38 -2.78
N PHE A 323 -20.77 -10.99 -3.95
CA PHE A 323 -21.16 -10.25 -5.15
C PHE A 323 -22.59 -9.67 -5.07
N ARG A 324 -23.48 -10.27 -4.27
CA ARG A 324 -24.82 -9.71 -3.99
C ARG A 324 -24.80 -8.53 -3.02
N VAL A 325 -23.98 -8.58 -1.98
CA VAL A 325 -23.91 -7.53 -0.94
C VAL A 325 -23.05 -6.33 -1.36
N PHE A 326 -22.03 -6.52 -2.20
CA PHE A 326 -21.09 -5.43 -2.54
C PHE A 326 -21.40 -4.67 -3.84
N GLY A 327 -22.35 -5.15 -4.66
CA GLY A 327 -22.87 -4.41 -5.83
C GLY A 327 -21.83 -3.97 -6.86
N THR A 328 -22.19 -2.97 -7.67
CA THR A 328 -21.26 -2.28 -8.57
C THR A 328 -20.48 -1.16 -7.87
N SER A 329 -20.97 -0.73 -6.71
CA SER A 329 -20.45 0.33 -5.87
C SER A 329 -20.48 -0.14 -4.40
N PRO A 330 -19.38 -0.02 -3.62
CA PRO A 330 -19.41 -0.22 -2.18
C PRO A 330 -20.41 0.70 -1.43
N ALA A 331 -20.93 1.73 -2.10
CA ALA A 331 -21.96 2.63 -1.60
C ALA A 331 -23.27 2.67 -2.41
N ASP A 332 -23.59 1.64 -3.21
CA ASP A 332 -24.84 1.59 -4.00
C ASP A 332 -26.09 1.86 -3.13
N SER A 333 -27.04 2.63 -3.67
CA SER A 333 -28.08 3.37 -2.94
C SER A 333 -29.26 2.53 -2.43
N GLY A 334 -28.97 1.50 -1.63
CA GLY A 334 -29.94 0.65 -0.94
C GLY A 334 -29.29 -0.55 -0.25
N ASP A 335 -28.34 -1.20 -0.94
CA ASP A 335 -27.77 -2.50 -0.54
C ASP A 335 -26.25 -2.49 -0.27
N GLY A 336 -25.55 -1.38 -0.57
CA GLY A 336 -24.10 -1.29 -0.36
C GLY A 336 -23.69 -1.20 1.12
N PRO A 337 -22.56 -1.82 1.56
CA PRO A 337 -22.15 -1.89 2.96
C PRO A 337 -21.69 -0.54 3.57
N ILE A 338 -21.52 0.51 2.75
CA ILE A 338 -21.12 1.85 3.19
C ILE A 338 -22.10 2.85 2.61
N ALA A 339 -22.97 3.48 3.41
CA ALA A 339 -23.90 4.49 2.88
C ALA A 339 -23.17 5.61 2.09
N THR A 340 -23.78 6.13 1.01
CA THR A 340 -23.24 7.25 0.22
C THR A 340 -22.93 8.50 1.05
N THR A 341 -23.65 8.69 2.16
CA THR A 341 -23.45 9.78 3.13
C THR A 341 -22.33 9.52 4.15
N ASN A 342 -21.66 8.36 4.12
CA ASN A 342 -20.68 7.98 5.13
C ASN A 342 -19.37 8.78 5.01
N ILE A 343 -19.10 9.62 6.01
CA ILE A 343 -17.88 10.42 6.14
C ILE A 343 -16.76 9.70 6.91
N GLY A 344 -17.05 8.55 7.53
CA GLY A 344 -16.06 7.75 8.27
C GLY A 344 -15.32 8.54 9.34
N ASN A 345 -14.01 8.71 9.18
CA ASN A 345 -13.14 9.41 10.13
C ASN A 345 -12.98 10.91 9.82
N LEU A 346 -13.72 11.42 8.82
CA LEU A 346 -13.58 12.75 8.25
C LEU A 346 -14.64 13.70 8.80
N ILE A 347 -14.31 15.00 8.87
CA ILE A 347 -15.28 16.06 9.19
C ILE A 347 -16.02 16.52 7.91
N GLY A 348 -15.48 16.21 6.73
CA GLY A 348 -16.10 16.44 5.43
C GLY A 348 -15.29 15.79 4.29
N PRO A 349 -15.69 15.97 3.02
CA PRO A 349 -14.90 15.52 1.87
C PRO A 349 -13.49 16.12 1.86
N LEU A 350 -12.50 15.31 1.48
CA LEU A 350 -11.11 15.78 1.37
C LEU A 350 -10.83 16.29 -0.06
N PRO A 351 -10.22 17.49 -0.20
CA PRO A 351 -9.80 17.98 -1.50
C PRO A 351 -8.62 17.16 -2.06
N LEU A 352 -8.61 17.00 -3.38
CA LEU A 352 -7.58 16.30 -4.15
C LEU A 352 -6.15 16.76 -3.84
N GLU A 353 -5.98 18.05 -3.49
CA GLU A 353 -4.70 18.67 -3.11
C GLU A 353 -3.95 17.91 -2.00
N GLN A 354 -4.66 17.28 -1.06
CA GLN A 354 -4.04 16.57 0.06
C GLN A 354 -3.19 15.36 -0.38
N ALA A 355 -3.50 14.75 -1.53
CA ALA A 355 -2.68 13.68 -2.10
C ALA A 355 -1.29 14.17 -2.57
N PHE A 356 -1.11 15.47 -2.82
CA PHE A 356 0.17 16.06 -3.21
C PHE A 356 1.12 16.31 -2.02
N GLY A 357 0.68 16.02 -0.78
CA GLY A 357 1.54 16.04 0.40
C GLY A 357 1.56 17.35 1.19
N ILE A 358 0.58 18.23 1.01
CA ILE A 358 0.60 19.61 1.55
C ILE A 358 -0.23 19.71 2.83
N TRP A 359 0.38 20.31 3.86
CA TRP A 359 -0.21 20.42 5.20
C TRP A 359 -0.31 21.88 5.66
N PRO A 360 -1.51 22.49 5.71
CA PRO A 360 -1.69 23.84 6.24
C PRO A 360 -2.14 23.93 7.72
N THR A 361 -2.90 22.95 8.27
CA THR A 361 -3.75 23.16 9.48
C THR A 361 -3.39 22.37 10.75
N GLY A 362 -2.32 21.58 10.78
CA GLY A 362 -1.94 20.75 11.95
C GLY A 362 -2.80 19.50 12.21
N ASP A 363 -4.13 19.56 12.06
CA ASP A 363 -5.06 18.42 12.08
C ASP A 363 -5.66 18.22 10.68
N PHE A 364 -5.35 17.10 10.04
CA PHE A 364 -5.78 16.75 8.68
C PHE A 364 -7.28 16.46 8.55
N ARG A 365 -7.99 16.25 9.67
CA ARG A 365 -9.44 16.04 9.68
C ARG A 365 -10.19 17.36 9.50
N GLN A 366 -9.56 18.46 9.91
CA GLN A 366 -10.11 19.79 9.66
C GLN A 366 -9.86 20.15 8.20
N PRO A 367 -10.84 20.78 7.51
CA PRO A 367 -10.56 21.39 6.21
C PRO A 367 -9.42 22.40 6.34
N ALA A 368 -8.78 22.75 5.22
CA ALA A 368 -7.67 23.70 5.15
C ALA A 368 -8.09 25.15 5.41
N VAL A 369 -8.78 25.38 6.52
CA VAL A 369 -9.26 26.68 6.98
C VAL A 369 -8.15 27.29 7.82
N LEU A 370 -7.24 27.98 7.13
CA LEU A 370 -6.32 28.93 7.74
C LEU A 370 -7.01 30.28 8.06
N ASP A 371 -8.31 30.26 8.41
CA ASP A 371 -8.94 31.32 9.21
C ASP A 371 -8.44 31.24 10.66
N VAL A 372 -7.12 31.25 10.83
CA VAL A 372 -6.53 31.96 11.96
C VAL A 372 -6.69 33.45 11.64
N CYS A 373 -7.95 33.88 11.70
CA CYS A 373 -8.28 35.15 12.29
C CYS A 373 -7.67 35.16 13.70
N VAL A 374 -6.40 35.56 13.78
CA VAL A 374 -5.89 36.28 14.94
C VAL A 374 -6.98 37.33 15.23
N PRO A 375 -7.57 37.37 16.44
CA PRO A 375 -8.64 38.32 16.74
C PRO A 375 -8.19 39.71 16.30
N ALA A 376 -9.07 40.45 15.62
CA ALA A 376 -8.74 41.70 14.92
C ALA A 376 -8.46 42.90 15.87
N ALA A 377 -7.80 42.65 17.00
CA ALA A 377 -7.32 43.61 17.98
C ALA A 377 -5.88 44.10 17.71
N SER A 378 -5.13 43.43 16.82
CA SER A 378 -3.80 43.87 16.37
C SER A 378 -3.67 43.81 14.84
N ALA A 379 -4.59 44.48 14.15
CA ALA A 379 -4.50 44.70 12.72
C ALA A 379 -3.31 45.64 12.41
N VAL A 380 -2.15 45.07 12.09
CA VAL A 380 -1.06 45.80 11.43
C VAL A 380 -1.47 45.99 9.96
N PRO A 381 -1.73 47.23 9.48
CA PRO A 381 -2.09 47.45 8.08
C PRO A 381 -0.91 47.06 7.19
N GLY A 382 -1.10 46.07 6.32
CA GLY A 382 -0.06 45.56 5.41
C GLY A 382 0.47 44.16 5.72
N CYS A 383 0.10 43.54 6.85
CA CYS A 383 0.32 42.11 7.05
C CYS A 383 -0.75 41.28 6.33
N THR A 384 -0.74 41.30 4.99
CA THR A 384 -1.29 40.18 4.23
C THR A 384 -0.45 38.95 4.54
N ALA A 385 -1.04 37.99 5.26
CA ALA A 385 -0.49 36.65 5.30
C ALA A 385 -0.54 36.09 3.88
N ILE A 386 0.56 36.23 3.12
CA ILE A 386 0.73 35.55 1.84
C ILE A 386 0.65 34.06 2.17
N GLY A 387 -0.50 33.45 1.89
CA GLY A 387 -0.79 32.08 2.26
C GLY A 387 0.18 31.15 1.56
N MET A 388 1.24 30.74 2.27
CA MET A 388 2.28 29.84 1.75
C MET A 388 1.70 28.52 1.20
N GLN A 389 0.47 28.18 1.56
CA GLN A 389 -0.31 27.09 0.99
C GLN A 389 -0.43 27.15 -0.54
N GLU A 390 -0.87 28.26 -1.15
CA GLU A 390 -1.08 28.31 -2.61
C GLU A 390 0.23 28.16 -3.40
N PRO A 391 1.34 28.86 -3.07
CA PRO A 391 2.64 28.62 -3.71
C PRO A 391 3.15 27.19 -3.52
N LEU A 392 2.95 26.57 -2.34
CA LEU A 392 3.34 25.18 -2.10
C LEU A 392 2.46 24.19 -2.90
N GLN A 393 1.17 24.49 -3.09
CA GLN A 393 0.25 23.72 -3.95
C GLN A 393 0.68 23.77 -5.41
N LEU A 394 0.94 24.96 -5.94
CA LEU A 394 1.46 25.13 -7.29
C LEU A 394 2.82 24.43 -7.47
N LEU A 395 3.71 24.50 -6.47
CA LEU A 395 5.01 23.83 -6.50
C LEU A 395 4.90 22.29 -6.50
N ALA A 396 4.05 21.70 -5.66
CA ALA A 396 3.89 20.24 -5.61
C ALA A 396 3.20 19.70 -6.87
N ILE A 397 2.20 20.41 -7.40
CA ILE A 397 1.55 20.07 -8.67
C ILE A 397 2.57 20.17 -9.82
N ALA A 398 3.35 21.25 -9.88
CA ALA A 398 4.41 21.42 -10.88
C ALA A 398 5.48 20.32 -10.79
N ALA A 399 5.89 19.92 -9.58
CA ALA A 399 6.84 18.82 -9.36
C ALA A 399 6.31 17.47 -9.86
N VAL A 400 5.02 17.17 -9.63
CA VAL A 400 4.37 15.96 -10.17
C VAL A 400 4.27 16.03 -11.70
N ILE A 401 3.83 17.14 -12.27
CA ILE A 401 3.73 17.33 -13.73
C ILE A 401 5.11 17.16 -14.38
N PHE A 402 6.14 17.80 -13.84
CA PHE A 402 7.53 17.64 -14.27
C PHE A 402 7.96 16.18 -14.22
N GLY A 403 7.68 15.47 -13.12
CA GLY A 403 8.02 14.05 -12.98
C GLY A 403 7.31 13.13 -13.96
N VAL A 404 6.02 13.38 -14.21
CA VAL A 404 5.24 12.66 -15.23
C VAL A 404 5.82 12.88 -16.62
N VAL A 405 6.09 14.15 -16.99
CA VAL A 405 6.70 14.49 -18.29
C VAL A 405 8.09 13.86 -18.42
N TRP A 406 8.93 13.92 -17.39
CA TRP A 406 10.25 13.31 -17.35
C TRP A 406 10.20 11.78 -17.58
N CYS A 407 9.26 11.07 -16.93
CA CYS A 407 9.04 9.65 -17.16
C CYS A 407 8.56 9.36 -18.60
N LEU A 408 7.62 10.15 -19.11
CA LEU A 408 7.08 9.97 -20.48
C LEU A 408 8.14 10.20 -21.56
N LEU A 409 8.99 11.23 -21.40
CA LEU A 409 10.13 11.50 -22.29
C LEU A 409 11.15 10.35 -22.29
N ARG A 410 11.37 9.71 -21.13
CA ARG A 410 12.21 8.51 -20.98
C ARG A 410 11.50 7.20 -21.38
N ARG A 411 10.25 7.27 -21.87
CA ARG A 411 9.39 6.12 -22.23
C ARG A 411 9.09 5.15 -21.07
N GLU A 412 9.11 5.66 -19.85
CA GLU A 412 8.79 4.92 -18.63
C GLU A 412 7.30 5.06 -18.29
N PHE A 413 6.45 4.35 -19.04
CA PHE A 413 4.99 4.56 -19.01
C PHE A 413 4.28 4.10 -17.73
N VAL A 414 4.89 3.22 -16.94
CA VAL A 414 4.17 2.51 -15.85
C VAL A 414 3.77 3.42 -14.69
N LEU A 415 4.66 4.30 -14.22
CA LEU A 415 4.35 5.21 -13.12
C LEU A 415 3.35 6.32 -13.53
N PRO A 416 3.51 7.01 -14.69
CA PRO A 416 2.47 7.89 -15.24
C PRO A 416 1.11 7.21 -15.40
N ALA A 417 1.06 6.00 -15.97
CA ALA A 417 -0.18 5.25 -16.15
C ALA A 417 -0.86 4.90 -14.82
N ALA A 418 -0.08 4.53 -13.79
CA ALA A 418 -0.62 4.26 -12.46
C ALA A 418 -1.20 5.52 -11.79
N ILE A 419 -0.55 6.68 -11.96
CA ILE A 419 -1.04 7.97 -11.45
C ILE A 419 -2.34 8.37 -12.15
N VAL A 420 -2.39 8.34 -13.48
CA VAL A 420 -3.63 8.65 -14.23
C VAL A 420 -4.75 7.65 -13.88
N GLY A 421 -4.42 6.37 -13.69
CA GLY A 421 -5.38 5.36 -13.23
C GLY A 421 -5.93 5.63 -11.83
N ALA A 422 -5.06 6.01 -10.88
CA ALA A 422 -5.47 6.36 -9.52
C ALA A 422 -6.33 7.63 -9.48
N LEU A 423 -6.00 8.64 -10.29
CA LEU A 423 -6.79 9.87 -10.44
C LEU A 423 -8.17 9.58 -11.05
N ALA A 424 -8.25 8.71 -12.07
CA ALA A 424 -9.52 8.30 -12.66
C ALA A 424 -10.41 7.55 -11.63
N ILE A 425 -9.81 6.71 -10.79
CA ILE A 425 -10.50 6.02 -9.69
C ILE A 425 -11.00 7.03 -8.65
N TYR A 426 -10.19 8.04 -8.27
CA TYR A 426 -10.64 9.12 -7.38
C TYR A 426 -11.83 9.88 -7.95
N VAL A 427 -11.78 10.34 -9.21
CA VAL A 427 -12.87 11.10 -9.84
C VAL A 427 -14.17 10.28 -9.96
N VAL A 428 -14.07 8.96 -10.15
CA VAL A 428 -15.25 8.07 -10.11
C VAL A 428 -15.77 7.94 -8.67
N ALA A 429 -14.90 7.74 -7.68
CA ALA A 429 -15.28 7.61 -6.28
C ALA A 429 -15.92 8.90 -5.73
N GLU A 430 -15.29 10.06 -5.93
CA GLU A 430 -15.80 11.37 -5.53
C GLU A 430 -17.22 11.66 -6.05
N ARG A 431 -17.58 11.14 -7.22
CA ARG A 431 -18.86 11.40 -7.89
C ARG A 431 -19.95 10.35 -7.65
N ARG A 432 -19.59 9.17 -7.13
CA ARG A 432 -20.51 8.01 -7.04
C ARG A 432 -20.49 7.30 -5.69
N GLU A 433 -19.40 7.44 -4.94
CA GLU A 433 -19.17 6.78 -3.67
C GLU A 433 -19.25 7.80 -2.53
N SER A 434 -19.11 7.32 -1.29
CA SER A 434 -19.08 8.19 -0.13
C SER A 434 -17.77 9.00 -0.03
N PRO A 435 -17.78 10.17 0.64
CA PRO A 435 -16.56 10.96 0.89
C PRO A 435 -15.45 10.16 1.57
N TYR A 436 -15.81 9.21 2.44
CA TYR A 436 -14.87 8.29 3.05
C TYR A 436 -14.17 7.39 2.02
N ILE A 437 -14.90 6.81 1.07
CA ILE A 437 -14.32 5.98 -0.01
C ILE A 437 -13.42 6.84 -0.91
N ALA A 438 -13.85 8.03 -1.29
CA ALA A 438 -13.03 8.96 -2.09
C ALA A 438 -11.69 9.27 -1.40
N ALA A 439 -11.69 9.56 -0.09
CA ALA A 439 -10.48 9.77 0.69
C ALA A 439 -9.52 8.56 0.70
N LYS A 440 -10.03 7.32 0.75
CA LYS A 440 -9.20 6.11 0.65
C LYS A 440 -8.40 6.06 -0.66
N THR A 441 -8.98 6.54 -1.77
CA THR A 441 -8.28 6.58 -3.05
C THR A 441 -7.14 7.62 -3.07
N LEU A 442 -7.29 8.74 -2.34
CA LEU A 442 -6.22 9.74 -2.14
C LEU A 442 -5.02 9.14 -1.39
N VAL A 443 -5.26 8.34 -0.33
CA VAL A 443 -4.18 7.63 0.40
C VAL A 443 -3.40 6.69 -0.51
N VAL A 444 -4.08 5.93 -1.37
CA VAL A 444 -3.46 5.01 -2.33
C VAL A 444 -2.69 5.75 -3.43
N MET A 445 -3.16 6.92 -3.85
CA MET A 445 -2.54 7.74 -4.91
C MET A 445 -1.30 8.50 -4.42
N ALA A 446 -1.33 9.05 -3.20
CA ALA A 446 -0.29 9.93 -2.66
C ALA A 446 1.17 9.42 -2.83
N PRO A 447 1.53 8.16 -2.50
CA PRO A 447 2.92 7.71 -2.62
C PRO A 447 3.39 7.61 -4.08
N LEU A 448 2.47 7.44 -5.05
CA LEU A 448 2.81 7.46 -6.48
C LEU A 448 3.16 8.88 -6.94
N LEU A 449 2.41 9.88 -6.46
CA LEU A 449 2.66 11.31 -6.73
C LEU A 449 4.00 11.75 -6.12
N THR A 450 4.23 11.47 -4.83
CA THR A 450 5.50 11.79 -4.16
C THR A 450 6.69 11.06 -4.80
N LEU A 451 6.51 9.79 -5.20
CA LEU A 451 7.56 9.05 -5.89
C LEU A 451 7.91 9.69 -7.24
N VAL A 452 6.94 10.03 -8.09
CA VAL A 452 7.26 10.58 -9.43
C VAL A 452 7.92 11.95 -9.33
N ALA A 453 7.49 12.79 -8.38
CA ALA A 453 8.07 14.11 -8.14
C ALA A 453 9.52 14.00 -7.66
N LEU A 454 9.79 13.26 -6.57
CA LEU A 454 11.14 13.11 -6.03
C LEU A 454 12.08 12.40 -7.01
N ARG A 455 11.58 11.39 -7.74
CA ARG A 455 12.38 10.64 -8.71
C ARG A 455 12.91 11.52 -9.85
N ALA A 456 12.13 12.49 -10.32
CA ALA A 456 12.58 13.38 -11.38
C ALA A 456 13.39 14.57 -10.83
N LEU A 457 12.92 15.22 -9.76
CA LEU A 457 13.58 16.40 -9.18
C LEU A 457 14.98 16.11 -8.64
N LEU A 458 15.20 14.92 -8.05
CA LEU A 458 16.49 14.58 -7.43
C LEU A 458 17.42 13.79 -8.37
N ALA A 459 16.91 13.30 -9.51
CA ALA A 459 17.74 12.65 -10.54
C ALA A 459 18.56 13.64 -11.37
N THR A 460 18.12 14.90 -11.48
CA THR A 460 18.85 15.95 -12.20
C THR A 460 20.05 16.48 -11.39
N TRP A 461 20.02 16.40 -10.06
CA TRP A 461 21.06 16.89 -9.14
C TRP A 461 22.33 16.03 -9.08
N GLY A 462 22.36 14.89 -9.78
CA GLY A 462 23.49 13.96 -9.80
C GLY A 462 24.13 13.77 -11.18
N GLN A 463 23.92 14.72 -12.09
CA GLN A 463 24.50 14.69 -13.45
C GLN A 463 25.56 15.77 -13.69
N ASP A 464 25.77 16.65 -12.71
CA ASP A 464 26.86 17.63 -12.59
C ASP A 464 27.86 17.16 -11.51
#